data_AF-A0A7W9L3L0-F1
#
_entry.id   AF-A0A7W9L3L0-F1
#
_cell.length_a   1.000
_cell.length_b   1.000
_cell.length_c   1.000
_cell.angle_alpha   90.00
_cell.angle_beta   90.00
_cell.angle_gamma   90.00
#
_symmetry.space_group_name_H-M   'P 1'
#
loop_
_entity.id
_entity.type
_entity.pdbx_description
1 polymer ?
#
loop_
_entity_poly.entity_id
_entity_poly.type
_entity_poly.pdbx_seq_one_letter_code
_entity_poly.pdbx_strand_id
1 'polypeptide(L)'
;MNRRPPHEPSRHFSQPNKLWDDAMRHAPSLGCPTCLERDRCGGVHTDAGIFDCGDLCTCKDKSKCDMVCRFKPSHFVARMREVGGLGFENAPRVAATGVPDLPTIAPFVDHRYGRAATLHEPVVAISLYELINLATGKPHVTSRVELAARFLIPEGAVIIVTGVDKDGPIERWWELKDRAAILAALKALGVKLITTPNYSVLTDVPRTDNLHSMKRILLAWTEMAAAGLPAALHVNGRTQHDYSRWAELIADRPEIEILAFEFATGCGRGERIDWHVAELCALADRVGRPLALVIRGGGRKLAELRRHFAQVSLIETEAFSRTIRRRRAHLTESGRVKWTKYPTPKGAPIDDLLAHNIALVRASYETSAKPPLRLRPPTRRLRRAAHRDGEPVQPGLLRQLHLSGETRGVAPEPQGVVAATKP
;
A
#
# COMPACT_ATOMS: atom_id res chain seq x y z
N MET A 1 14.14 29.78 17.64
CA MET A 1 12.69 29.77 17.38
C MET A 1 12.44 30.57 16.11
N ASN A 2 12.19 29.93 14.96
CA ASN A 2 11.85 30.68 13.74
C ASN A 2 10.34 30.65 13.57
N ARG A 3 9.68 31.73 14.01
CA ARG A 3 8.31 32.04 13.60
C ARG A 3 8.33 32.26 12.09
N ARG A 4 7.40 31.60 11.40
CA ARG A 4 7.17 31.81 9.97
C ARG A 4 6.80 33.29 9.80
N PRO A 5 7.39 34.04 8.85
CA PRO A 5 7.06 35.45 8.70
C PRO A 5 5.54 35.61 8.49
N PRO A 6 4.90 36.60 9.13
CA PRO A 6 3.44 36.77 9.07
C PRO A 6 2.90 37.06 7.66
N HIS A 7 3.78 37.33 6.69
CA HIS A 7 3.44 37.53 5.29
C HIS A 7 3.46 36.24 4.45
N GLU A 8 3.92 35.10 4.99
CA GLU A 8 3.84 33.84 4.27
C GLU A 8 2.39 33.31 4.32
N PRO A 9 1.69 33.23 3.17
CA PRO A 9 0.30 32.80 3.15
C PRO A 9 0.21 31.37 3.68
N SER A 10 -0.69 31.13 4.63
CA SER A 10 -1.18 29.78 4.89
C SER A 10 -1.90 29.32 3.63
N ARG A 11 -1.21 28.54 2.79
CA ARG A 11 -1.78 28.10 1.52
C ARG A 11 -2.78 26.99 1.79
N HIS A 12 -4.04 27.38 1.97
CA HIS A 12 -5.15 26.44 1.94
C HIS A 12 -5.44 26.11 0.47
N PHE A 13 -5.09 24.90 0.05
CA PHE A 13 -5.36 24.44 -1.32
C PHE A 13 -6.80 23.92 -1.41
N SER A 14 -7.73 24.77 -1.87
CA SER A 14 -9.15 24.42 -2.00
C SER A 14 -9.43 23.31 -3.02
N GLN A 15 -8.48 23.04 -3.93
CA GLN A 15 -8.57 21.98 -4.94
C GLN A 15 -7.41 20.98 -4.77
N PRO A 16 -7.63 19.86 -4.03
CA PRO A 16 -6.58 18.87 -3.77
C PRO A 16 -5.95 18.29 -5.03
N ASN A 17 -6.70 18.18 -6.13
CA ASN A 17 -6.21 17.65 -7.40
C ASN A 17 -5.11 18.53 -8.03
N LYS A 18 -5.04 19.82 -7.71
CA LYS A 18 -3.94 20.69 -8.17
C LYS A 18 -2.59 20.32 -7.55
N LEU A 19 -2.59 19.57 -6.45
CA LEU A 19 -1.38 19.08 -5.78
C LEU A 19 -0.92 17.71 -6.29
N TRP A 20 -1.64 17.13 -7.25
CA TRP A 20 -1.20 15.91 -7.93
C TRP A 20 0.06 16.20 -8.74
N ASP A 21 1.02 15.29 -8.61
CA ASP A 21 2.28 15.39 -9.34
C ASP A 21 2.07 14.95 -10.79
N ASP A 22 2.47 15.80 -11.74
CA ASP A 22 2.46 15.54 -13.17
C ASP A 22 3.68 16.20 -13.84
N ALA A 23 4.81 15.47 -13.82
CA ALA A 23 6.07 15.91 -14.42
C ALA A 23 6.01 16.06 -15.96
N MET A 24 4.98 15.50 -16.61
CA MET A 24 4.79 15.64 -18.05
C MET A 24 4.12 16.97 -18.42
N ARG A 25 3.33 17.54 -17.50
CA ARG A 25 2.61 18.81 -17.71
C ARG A 25 3.23 20.01 -17.02
N HIS A 26 3.93 19.78 -15.90
CA HIS A 26 4.44 20.85 -15.07
C HIS A 26 5.95 20.74 -14.89
N ALA A 27 6.64 21.88 -15.03
CA ALA A 27 8.04 21.99 -14.65
C ALA A 27 8.22 21.75 -13.13
N PRO A 28 9.39 21.28 -12.69
CA PRO A 28 9.67 21.14 -11.27
C PRO A 28 9.56 22.50 -10.57
N SER A 29 8.98 22.49 -9.36
CA SER A 29 8.91 23.67 -8.49
C SER A 29 10.30 24.28 -8.26
N LEU A 30 10.38 25.62 -8.25
CA LEU A 30 11.64 26.38 -8.33
C LEU A 30 12.63 26.11 -7.17
N GLY A 31 12.14 25.70 -6.00
CA GLY A 31 12.97 25.33 -4.84
C GLY A 31 13.40 23.86 -4.82
N CYS A 32 12.94 23.03 -5.75
CA CYS A 32 13.37 21.63 -5.85
C CYS A 32 14.83 21.43 -6.33
N PRO A 33 15.37 22.18 -7.31
CA PRO A 33 16.69 21.92 -7.89
C PRO A 33 17.85 21.84 -6.89
N THR A 34 17.80 22.62 -5.80
CA THR A 34 18.84 22.69 -4.75
C THR A 34 18.51 21.85 -3.52
N CYS A 35 17.39 21.13 -3.50
CA CYS A 35 16.98 20.33 -2.36
C CYS A 35 17.80 19.03 -2.26
N LEU A 36 18.35 18.77 -1.07
CA LEU A 36 19.11 17.54 -0.78
C LEU A 36 18.33 16.24 -0.98
N GLU A 37 16.99 16.27 -0.90
CA GLU A 37 16.16 15.08 -1.12
C GLU A 37 15.64 14.96 -2.55
N ARG A 38 16.01 15.87 -3.46
CA ARG A 38 15.50 15.89 -4.84
C ARG A 38 15.71 14.55 -5.53
N ASP A 39 16.91 13.99 -5.41
CA ASP A 39 17.27 12.71 -6.04
C ASP A 39 16.43 11.55 -5.48
N ARG A 40 15.93 11.69 -4.24
CA ARG A 40 15.05 10.69 -3.61
C ARG A 40 13.57 10.91 -3.89
N CYS A 41 13.11 12.16 -4.01
CA CYS A 41 11.69 12.46 -4.13
C CYS A 41 11.22 12.73 -5.56
N GLY A 42 12.16 12.99 -6.47
CA GLY A 42 11.92 13.36 -7.88
C GLY A 42 11.61 14.84 -8.10
N GLY A 43 11.49 15.64 -7.03
CA GLY A 43 10.94 16.99 -7.10
C GLY A 43 9.41 17.01 -6.96
N VAL A 44 8.81 18.18 -7.20
CA VAL A 44 7.37 18.40 -7.17
C VAL A 44 6.95 19.11 -8.44
N HIS A 45 5.94 18.58 -9.13
CA HIS A 45 5.46 19.06 -10.44
C HIS A 45 3.95 19.27 -10.38
N THR A 46 3.51 20.45 -9.92
CA THR A 46 2.08 20.69 -9.61
C THR A 46 1.59 22.02 -10.16
N ASP A 47 0.29 22.11 -10.44
CA ASP A 47 -0.40 23.35 -10.85
C ASP A 47 -0.76 24.26 -9.65
N ALA A 48 -0.24 23.96 -8.46
CA ALA A 48 -0.58 24.67 -7.23
C ALA A 48 0.27 25.93 -6.98
N GLY A 49 1.24 26.22 -7.87
CA GLY A 49 2.10 27.39 -7.77
C GLY A 49 3.00 27.41 -6.52
N ILE A 50 3.34 26.24 -5.96
CA ILE A 50 4.21 26.12 -4.80
C ILE A 50 5.69 26.29 -5.20
N PHE A 51 6.45 26.98 -4.35
CA PHE A 51 7.89 27.18 -4.55
C PHE A 51 8.66 25.89 -4.33
N ASP A 52 8.31 25.13 -3.28
CA ASP A 52 8.78 23.77 -3.01
C ASP A 52 7.79 23.03 -2.09
N CYS A 53 8.11 21.79 -1.70
CA CYS A 53 7.24 21.02 -0.82
C CYS A 53 7.16 21.57 0.62
N GLY A 54 8.06 22.47 1.02
CA GLY A 54 8.01 23.18 2.30
C GLY A 54 6.81 24.11 2.41
N ASP A 55 6.25 24.59 1.29
CA ASP A 55 4.98 25.31 1.28
C ASP A 55 3.82 24.48 1.86
N LEU A 56 3.93 23.15 1.82
CA LEU A 56 2.94 22.21 2.35
C LEU A 56 3.09 21.98 3.87
N CYS A 57 4.08 22.58 4.52
CA CYS A 57 4.20 22.58 5.98
C CYS A 57 3.18 23.55 6.63
N THR A 58 1.90 23.18 6.62
CA THR A 58 0.77 24.07 6.94
C THR A 58 0.14 23.85 8.33
N CYS A 59 0.75 23.06 9.22
CA CYS A 59 0.24 22.84 10.57
C CYS A 59 -0.06 24.16 11.31
N LYS A 60 -1.34 24.35 11.71
CA LYS A 60 -1.77 25.53 12.48
C LYS A 60 -1.13 25.57 13.87
N ASP A 61 -1.10 24.42 14.54
CA ASP A 61 -0.45 24.24 15.84
C ASP A 61 0.83 23.42 15.67
N LYS A 62 1.99 24.07 15.80
CA LYS A 62 3.30 23.40 15.68
C LYS A 62 3.54 22.37 16.79
N SER A 63 2.92 22.55 17.96
CA SER A 63 3.07 21.60 19.07
C SER A 63 2.42 20.25 18.75
N LYS A 64 1.32 20.26 18.00
CA LYS A 64 0.55 19.08 17.56
C LYS A 64 0.85 18.60 16.15
N CYS A 65 1.83 19.22 15.49
CA CYS A 65 2.19 18.88 14.12
C CYS A 65 3.03 17.61 14.06
N ASP A 66 2.51 16.58 13.41
CA ASP A 66 3.22 15.31 13.14
C ASP A 66 3.90 15.23 11.78
N MET A 67 3.63 16.20 10.90
CA MET A 67 4.26 16.20 9.59
C MET A 67 5.78 16.19 9.74
N VAL A 68 6.46 15.35 8.97
CA VAL A 68 7.93 15.31 8.90
C VAL A 68 8.42 16.53 8.12
N CYS A 69 8.37 17.69 8.75
CA CYS A 69 8.65 18.98 8.14
C CYS A 69 9.93 19.61 8.70
N ARG A 70 10.79 20.11 7.81
CA ARG A 70 12.04 20.80 8.16
C ARG A 70 11.83 22.08 8.99
N PHE A 71 10.65 22.71 8.93
CA PHE A 71 10.28 23.86 9.78
C PHE A 71 10.00 23.52 11.25
N LYS A 72 10.07 22.23 11.63
CA LYS A 72 10.12 21.76 13.02
C LYS A 72 11.40 20.93 13.22
N PRO A 73 12.60 21.56 13.29
CA PRO A 73 13.88 20.86 13.15
C PRO A 73 14.10 19.72 14.16
N SER A 74 13.73 19.91 15.42
CA SER A 74 13.87 18.88 16.45
C SER A 74 13.02 17.64 16.14
N HIS A 75 11.77 17.84 15.71
CA HIS A 75 10.89 16.74 15.32
C HIS A 75 11.36 16.07 14.03
N PHE A 76 11.76 16.86 13.04
CA PHE A 76 12.35 16.35 11.81
C PHE A 76 13.54 15.45 12.09
N VAL A 77 14.51 15.89 12.90
CA VAL A 77 15.68 15.09 13.28
C VAL A 77 15.26 13.81 14.04
N ALA A 78 14.28 13.89 14.93
CA ALA A 78 13.77 12.70 15.64
C ALA A 78 13.17 11.68 14.66
N ARG A 79 12.34 12.13 13.70
CA ARG A 79 11.78 11.29 12.63
C ARG A 79 12.85 10.69 11.72
N MET A 80 13.90 11.45 11.42
CA MET A 80 15.03 10.93 10.64
C MET A 80 15.79 9.83 11.39
N ARG A 81 16.00 9.98 12.71
CA ARG A 81 16.64 8.95 13.54
C ARG A 81 15.76 7.70 13.67
N GLU A 82 14.47 7.90 13.87
CA GLU A 82 13.47 6.84 14.01
C GLU A 82 13.53 5.82 12.86
N VAL A 83 13.67 6.28 11.62
CA VAL A 83 13.72 5.39 10.43
C VAL A 83 15.12 5.21 9.84
N GLY A 84 16.15 5.80 10.46
CA GLY A 84 17.53 5.77 9.96
C GLY A 84 17.74 6.59 8.67
N GLY A 85 16.93 7.62 8.42
CA GLY A 85 16.96 8.42 7.21
C GLY A 85 15.97 7.96 6.13
N LEU A 86 15.79 8.79 5.10
CA LEU A 86 14.72 8.64 4.08
C LEU A 86 15.07 7.69 2.92
N GLY A 87 16.33 7.24 2.87
CA GLY A 87 16.81 6.31 1.86
C GLY A 87 16.44 4.86 2.18
N PHE A 88 16.42 3.97 1.18
CA PHE A 88 16.13 2.55 1.38
C PHE A 88 17.38 1.72 1.69
N GLU A 89 18.56 2.24 1.37
CA GLU A 89 19.87 1.58 1.39
C GLU A 89 20.21 0.88 2.71
N ASN A 90 19.81 1.46 3.84
CA ASN A 90 20.11 0.92 5.18
C ASN A 90 18.97 0.08 5.80
N ALA A 91 17.87 -0.19 5.06
CA ALA A 91 16.91 -1.17 5.53
C ALA A 91 17.57 -2.55 5.55
N PRO A 92 17.43 -3.37 6.62
CA PRO A 92 18.04 -4.70 6.65
C PRO A 92 17.58 -5.57 5.47
N ARG A 93 18.44 -6.51 5.06
CA ARG A 93 18.06 -7.59 4.14
C ARG A 93 17.59 -8.80 4.92
N VAL A 94 16.77 -9.61 4.28
CA VAL A 94 16.12 -10.79 4.87
C VAL A 94 16.16 -11.94 3.87
N ALA A 95 15.95 -13.16 4.35
CA ALA A 95 15.80 -14.31 3.46
C ALA A 95 14.46 -14.22 2.70
N ALA A 96 14.45 -14.70 1.47
CA ALA A 96 13.23 -14.93 0.71
C ALA A 96 12.33 -15.91 1.48
N THR A 97 11.02 -15.63 1.50
CA THR A 97 10.02 -16.45 2.21
C THR A 97 9.12 -17.23 1.25
N GLY A 98 9.27 -17.01 -0.06
CA GLY A 98 8.54 -17.67 -1.12
C GLY A 98 7.16 -17.05 -1.37
N VAL A 99 6.65 -17.27 -2.58
CA VAL A 99 5.30 -16.87 -2.97
C VAL A 99 4.31 -18.00 -2.62
N PRO A 100 3.33 -17.78 -1.73
CA PRO A 100 2.30 -18.76 -1.47
C PRO A 100 1.32 -18.87 -2.65
N ASP A 101 0.88 -20.09 -2.94
CA ASP A 101 -0.25 -20.30 -3.86
C ASP A 101 -1.53 -19.74 -3.23
N LEU A 102 -2.12 -18.73 -3.88
CA LEU A 102 -3.30 -18.02 -3.41
C LEU A 102 -4.31 -17.92 -4.56
N PRO A 103 -5.62 -18.05 -4.28
CA PRO A 103 -6.63 -17.84 -5.28
C PRO A 103 -6.58 -16.41 -5.81
N THR A 104 -7.12 -16.22 -7.02
CA THR A 104 -7.30 -14.87 -7.57
C THR A 104 -8.14 -13.99 -6.65
N ILE A 105 -9.15 -14.56 -5.98
CA ILE A 105 -10.11 -13.79 -5.19
C ILE A 105 -10.20 -14.41 -3.80
N ALA A 106 -9.80 -13.63 -2.80
CA ALA A 106 -9.95 -13.99 -1.39
C ALA A 106 -10.98 -13.05 -0.76
N PRO A 107 -12.11 -13.56 -0.22
CA PRO A 107 -13.08 -12.73 0.48
C PRO A 107 -12.48 -12.19 1.78
N PHE A 108 -12.74 -10.92 2.05
CA PHE A 108 -12.38 -10.27 3.31
C PHE A 108 -13.48 -10.45 4.35
N VAL A 109 -13.11 -10.84 5.56
CA VAL A 109 -13.99 -10.96 6.73
C VAL A 109 -13.45 -10.04 7.82
N ASP A 110 -14.21 -8.99 8.13
CA ASP A 110 -13.80 -8.00 9.14
C ASP A 110 -14.05 -8.53 10.57
N HIS A 111 -15.22 -9.11 10.79
CA HIS A 111 -15.67 -9.56 12.10
C HIS A 111 -16.82 -10.57 11.99
N ARG A 112 -17.20 -11.20 13.11
CA ARG A 112 -18.36 -12.12 13.17
C ARG A 112 -19.74 -11.46 13.33
N TYR A 113 -19.81 -10.17 13.65
CA TYR A 113 -21.11 -9.56 14.02
C TYR A 113 -22.17 -9.69 12.92
N GLY A 114 -23.39 -10.05 13.34
CA GLY A 114 -24.53 -10.33 12.45
C GLY A 114 -24.54 -11.73 11.84
N ARG A 115 -23.50 -12.53 12.05
CA ARG A 115 -23.37 -13.91 11.56
C ARG A 115 -23.51 -14.90 12.70
N ALA A 116 -24.01 -16.09 12.39
CA ALA A 116 -24.17 -17.18 13.34
C ALA A 116 -23.46 -18.47 12.89
N ALA A 117 -23.16 -18.61 11.60
CA ALA A 117 -22.59 -19.83 11.03
C ALA A 117 -21.16 -19.60 10.52
N THR A 118 -20.41 -20.69 10.45
CA THR A 118 -19.08 -20.71 9.82
C THR A 118 -19.20 -20.42 8.33
N LEU A 119 -18.40 -19.48 7.83
CA LEU A 119 -18.32 -19.18 6.40
C LEU A 119 -17.48 -20.25 5.72
N HIS A 120 -18.07 -21.05 4.83
CA HIS A 120 -17.37 -22.15 4.16
C HIS A 120 -16.47 -21.69 3.01
N GLU A 121 -15.43 -20.92 3.34
CA GLU A 121 -14.44 -20.42 2.40
C GLU A 121 -13.05 -21.02 2.70
N PRO A 122 -12.36 -21.62 1.72
CA PRO A 122 -11.07 -22.27 1.94
C PRO A 122 -9.93 -21.27 2.13
N VAL A 123 -10.12 -20.02 1.70
CA VAL A 123 -9.16 -18.93 1.89
C VAL A 123 -9.93 -17.69 2.33
N VAL A 124 -9.46 -17.01 3.36
CA VAL A 124 -10.07 -15.77 3.86
C VAL A 124 -9.01 -14.73 4.17
N ALA A 125 -9.34 -13.47 3.87
CA ALA A 125 -8.54 -12.33 4.28
C ALA A 125 -9.15 -11.68 5.53
N ILE A 126 -8.32 -11.31 6.50
CA ILE A 126 -8.74 -10.64 7.75
C ILE A 126 -7.84 -9.45 8.07
N SER A 127 -8.35 -8.49 8.82
CA SER A 127 -7.59 -7.30 9.22
C SER A 127 -6.49 -7.66 10.22
N LEU A 128 -5.28 -7.12 10.02
CA LEU A 128 -4.20 -7.18 11.01
C LEU A 128 -4.65 -6.59 12.36
N TYR A 129 -5.43 -5.51 12.31
CA TYR A 129 -5.82 -4.74 13.48
C TYR A 129 -6.95 -5.40 14.29
N GLU A 130 -7.64 -6.39 13.72
CA GLU A 130 -8.63 -7.21 14.41
C GLU A 130 -8.03 -8.46 15.08
N LEU A 131 -6.74 -8.71 14.84
CA LEU A 131 -5.97 -9.79 15.45
C LEU A 131 -5.19 -9.33 16.68
N ILE A 132 -4.98 -8.02 16.84
CA ILE A 132 -4.06 -7.47 17.84
C ILE A 132 -4.74 -6.36 18.61
N ASN A 133 -4.65 -6.43 19.94
CA ASN A 133 -4.98 -5.30 20.78
C ASN A 133 -3.87 -4.24 20.68
N LEU A 134 -4.08 -3.20 19.88
CA LEU A 134 -3.11 -2.12 19.66
C LEU A 134 -2.80 -1.29 20.91
N ALA A 135 -3.60 -1.40 21.99
CA ALA A 135 -3.29 -0.73 23.26
C ALA A 135 -2.31 -1.55 24.12
N THR A 136 -2.37 -2.88 24.05
CA THR A 136 -1.52 -3.76 24.88
C THR A 136 -0.41 -4.44 24.10
N GLY A 137 -0.45 -4.40 22.77
CA GLY A 137 0.48 -5.13 21.89
C GLY A 137 0.31 -6.64 21.96
N LYS A 138 -0.85 -7.15 22.40
CA LYS A 138 -1.10 -8.59 22.54
C LYS A 138 -2.08 -9.09 21.48
N PRO A 139 -1.88 -10.30 20.92
CA PRO A 139 -2.87 -10.96 20.09
C PRO A 139 -4.21 -11.13 20.84
N HIS A 140 -5.32 -11.02 20.11
CA HIS A 140 -6.67 -11.29 20.63
C HIS A 140 -6.97 -12.79 20.78
N VAL A 141 -6.19 -13.63 20.09
CA VAL A 141 -6.32 -15.08 20.05
C VAL A 141 -4.92 -15.69 20.10
N THR A 142 -4.81 -16.86 20.72
CA THR A 142 -3.54 -17.57 20.93
C THR A 142 -3.46 -18.87 20.16
N SER A 143 -4.60 -19.38 19.68
CA SER A 143 -4.68 -20.63 18.95
C SER A 143 -5.46 -20.50 17.65
N ARG A 144 -5.25 -21.49 16.78
CA ARG A 144 -5.93 -21.61 15.50
C ARG A 144 -7.45 -21.75 15.65
N VAL A 145 -7.88 -22.54 16.63
CA VAL A 145 -9.28 -22.77 16.97
C VAL A 145 -9.95 -21.47 17.43
N GLU A 146 -9.28 -20.70 18.29
CA GLU A 146 -9.79 -19.40 18.76
C GLU A 146 -9.93 -18.39 17.62
N LEU A 147 -8.95 -18.34 16.71
CA LEU A 147 -9.02 -17.50 15.50
C LEU A 147 -10.23 -17.87 14.63
N ALA A 148 -10.41 -19.16 14.36
CA ALA A 148 -11.54 -19.67 13.59
C ALA A 148 -12.89 -19.28 14.22
N ALA A 149 -13.03 -19.47 15.54
CA ALA A 149 -14.22 -19.10 16.30
C ALA A 149 -14.47 -17.59 16.35
N ARG A 150 -13.41 -16.76 16.43
CA ARG A 150 -13.51 -15.29 16.48
C ARG A 150 -14.14 -14.72 15.19
N PHE A 151 -13.78 -15.27 14.03
CA PHE A 151 -14.23 -14.78 12.72
C PHE A 151 -15.34 -15.63 12.08
N LEU A 152 -15.74 -16.73 12.74
CA LEU A 152 -16.66 -17.74 12.19
C LEU A 152 -16.17 -18.24 10.82
N ILE A 153 -14.94 -18.73 10.75
CA ILE A 153 -14.31 -19.27 9.55
C ILE A 153 -13.82 -20.71 9.83
N PRO A 154 -13.54 -21.53 8.80
CA PRO A 154 -13.09 -22.89 8.98
C PRO A 154 -11.69 -22.89 9.60
N GLU A 155 -11.44 -23.79 10.54
CA GLU A 155 -10.11 -23.92 11.17
C GLU A 155 -9.01 -24.17 10.13
N GLY A 156 -9.31 -24.96 9.10
CA GLY A 156 -8.39 -25.27 7.99
C GLY A 156 -8.26 -24.21 6.90
N ALA A 157 -8.94 -23.06 6.98
CA ALA A 157 -8.88 -22.06 5.90
C ALA A 157 -7.51 -21.39 5.78
N VAL A 158 -7.00 -21.16 4.58
CA VAL A 158 -5.79 -20.36 4.40
C VAL A 158 -6.06 -18.91 4.84
N ILE A 159 -5.21 -18.35 5.70
CA ILE A 159 -5.38 -16.99 6.24
C ILE A 159 -4.43 -16.02 5.56
N ILE A 160 -5.02 -14.98 4.97
CA ILE A 160 -4.32 -13.78 4.51
C ILE A 160 -4.59 -12.66 5.52
N VAL A 161 -3.54 -12.02 6.03
CA VAL A 161 -3.67 -10.86 6.91
C VAL A 161 -3.39 -9.59 6.12
N THR A 162 -4.30 -8.62 6.16
CA THR A 162 -4.09 -7.32 5.51
C THR A 162 -3.75 -6.24 6.53
N GLY A 163 -2.61 -5.58 6.32
CA GLY A 163 -2.20 -4.37 7.04
C GLY A 163 -2.86 -3.08 6.52
N VAL A 164 -3.94 -3.17 5.74
CA VAL A 164 -4.65 -1.97 5.26
C VAL A 164 -5.72 -1.53 6.26
N ASP A 165 -5.66 -0.27 6.71
CA ASP A 165 -6.73 0.37 7.50
C ASP A 165 -6.65 1.91 7.39
N LYS A 166 -7.31 2.62 8.30
CA LYS A 166 -7.16 4.05 8.53
C LYS A 166 -5.84 4.34 9.24
N ASP A 167 -5.40 5.60 9.16
CA ASP A 167 -4.13 6.03 9.73
C ASP A 167 -4.02 5.72 11.24
N GLY A 168 -5.08 5.90 12.03
CA GLY A 168 -5.06 5.65 13.48
C GLY A 168 -4.50 4.26 13.86
N PRO A 169 -5.14 3.15 13.45
CA PRO A 169 -4.61 1.80 13.68
C PRO A 169 -3.20 1.56 13.11
N ILE A 170 -2.90 2.09 11.91
CA ILE A 170 -1.60 1.95 11.25
C ILE A 170 -0.48 2.63 12.05
N GLU A 171 -0.72 3.85 12.54
CA GLU A 171 0.21 4.60 13.37
C GLU A 171 0.42 3.91 14.71
N ARG A 172 -0.65 3.39 15.33
CA ARG A 172 -0.54 2.63 16.59
C ARG A 172 0.25 1.35 16.45
N TRP A 173 0.20 0.66 15.31
CA TRP A 173 1.05 -0.51 15.05
C TRP A 173 2.54 -0.15 15.14
N TRP A 174 2.93 1.00 14.60
CA TRP A 174 4.32 1.45 14.64
C TRP A 174 4.81 1.79 16.06
N GLU A 175 3.89 2.22 16.92
CA GLU A 175 4.16 2.54 18.33
C GLU A 175 4.34 1.30 19.21
N LEU A 176 4.01 0.09 18.71
CA LEU A 176 4.18 -1.14 19.46
C LEU A 176 5.66 -1.45 19.66
N LYS A 177 6.06 -1.73 20.91
CA LYS A 177 7.45 -2.01 21.28
C LYS A 177 7.90 -3.40 20.84
N ASP A 178 7.10 -4.42 21.12
CA ASP A 178 7.46 -5.82 20.87
C ASP A 178 6.73 -6.39 19.64
N ARG A 179 6.99 -5.79 18.47
CA ARG A 179 6.42 -6.29 17.21
C ARG A 179 6.94 -7.68 16.85
N ALA A 180 8.16 -8.03 17.26
CA ALA A 180 8.74 -9.35 17.02
C ALA A 180 7.91 -10.48 17.64
N ALA A 181 7.50 -10.35 18.91
CA ALA A 181 6.64 -11.35 19.56
C ALA A 181 5.26 -11.45 18.89
N ILE A 182 4.69 -10.32 18.45
CA ILE A 182 3.41 -10.30 17.73
C ILE A 182 3.53 -11.06 16.41
N LEU A 183 4.58 -10.80 15.63
CA LEU A 183 4.80 -11.48 14.35
C LEU A 183 5.05 -12.99 14.54
N ALA A 184 5.77 -13.38 15.60
CA ALA A 184 5.93 -14.79 15.97
C ALA A 184 4.58 -15.45 16.31
N ALA A 185 3.70 -14.76 17.04
CA ALA A 185 2.36 -15.24 17.33
C ALA A 185 1.50 -15.37 16.05
N LEU A 186 1.54 -14.39 15.14
CA LEU A 186 0.84 -14.47 13.85
C LEU A 186 1.33 -15.66 13.02
N LYS A 187 2.63 -15.95 13.03
CA LYS A 187 3.19 -17.15 12.38
C LYS A 187 2.67 -18.43 13.02
N ALA A 188 2.62 -18.50 14.35
CA ALA A 188 2.09 -19.66 15.08
C ALA A 188 0.58 -19.90 14.80
N LEU A 189 -0.18 -18.84 14.50
CA LEU A 189 -1.58 -18.93 14.07
C LEU A 189 -1.75 -19.47 12.64
N GLY A 190 -0.66 -19.73 11.91
CA GLY A 190 -0.70 -20.26 10.54
C GLY A 190 -1.12 -19.21 9.50
N VAL A 191 -0.74 -17.94 9.70
CA VAL A 191 -0.89 -16.90 8.67
C VAL A 191 -0.04 -17.28 7.46
N LYS A 192 -0.68 -17.37 6.28
CA LYS A 192 -0.03 -17.81 5.04
C LYS A 192 0.59 -16.64 4.26
N LEU A 193 0.00 -15.46 4.38
CA LEU A 193 0.49 -14.21 3.82
C LEU A 193 0.09 -13.05 4.72
N ILE A 194 0.99 -12.08 4.92
CA ILE A 194 0.68 -10.79 5.53
C ILE A 194 1.02 -9.64 4.58
N THR A 195 0.15 -8.65 4.44
CA THR A 195 0.51 -7.37 3.77
C THR A 195 1.00 -6.37 4.80
N THR A 196 2.01 -5.59 4.45
CA THR A 196 2.56 -4.56 5.35
C THR A 196 1.55 -3.45 5.60
N PRO A 197 1.64 -2.73 6.74
CA PRO A 197 0.86 -1.53 6.98
C PRO A 197 1.04 -0.51 5.84
N ASN A 198 -0.08 0.03 5.33
CA ASN A 198 -0.07 0.97 4.21
C ASN A 198 0.07 2.42 4.69
N TYR A 199 1.25 2.81 5.18
CA TYR A 199 1.49 4.19 5.60
C TYR A 199 1.16 5.18 4.46
N SER A 200 0.41 6.21 4.82
CA SER A 200 -0.19 7.14 3.87
C SER A 200 0.87 8.00 3.16
N VAL A 201 0.69 8.16 1.85
CA VAL A 201 1.49 9.03 0.99
C VAL A 201 0.58 10.12 0.44
N LEU A 202 0.43 11.19 1.22
CA LEU A 202 -0.53 12.28 0.97
C LEU A 202 0.02 13.35 0.01
N THR A 203 -0.88 14.07 -0.66
CA THR A 203 -0.54 15.11 -1.64
C THR A 203 -0.36 16.51 -1.01
N ASP A 204 -0.92 16.72 0.17
CA ASP A 204 -0.96 18.00 0.89
C ASP A 204 0.05 18.06 2.05
N VAL A 205 1.06 17.20 2.03
CA VAL A 205 2.17 17.16 2.98
C VAL A 205 3.52 17.35 2.27
N PRO A 206 4.58 17.81 2.98
CA PRO A 206 5.91 17.90 2.39
C PRO A 206 6.42 16.52 1.95
N ARG A 207 7.30 16.48 0.93
CA ARG A 207 7.79 15.21 0.39
C ARG A 207 8.59 14.39 1.40
N THR A 208 9.23 15.03 2.36
CA THR A 208 9.91 14.35 3.47
C THR A 208 8.98 13.48 4.31
N ASP A 209 7.70 13.85 4.43
CA ASP A 209 6.67 13.06 5.11
C ASP A 209 6.34 11.79 4.34
N ASN A 210 6.11 11.94 3.03
CA ASN A 210 5.89 10.81 2.13
C ASN A 210 7.06 9.82 2.12
N LEU A 211 8.28 10.33 2.01
CA LEU A 211 9.50 9.50 2.03
C LEU A 211 9.66 8.75 3.36
N HIS A 212 9.30 9.39 4.47
CA HIS A 212 9.32 8.77 5.79
C HIS A 212 8.29 7.63 5.88
N SER A 213 7.05 7.85 5.41
CA SER A 213 6.03 6.80 5.31
C SER A 213 6.49 5.63 4.46
N MET A 214 7.07 5.88 3.28
CA MET A 214 7.61 4.83 2.41
C MET A 214 8.73 4.03 3.10
N LYS A 215 9.61 4.70 3.86
CA LYS A 215 10.63 4.02 4.64
C LYS A 215 10.03 3.12 5.73
N ARG A 216 8.99 3.58 6.45
CA ARG A 216 8.28 2.78 7.46
C ARG A 216 7.63 1.54 6.86
N ILE A 217 7.06 1.64 5.66
CA ILE A 217 6.55 0.48 4.92
C ILE A 217 7.66 -0.57 4.74
N LEU A 218 8.82 -0.17 4.24
CA LEU A 218 9.94 -1.08 4.00
C LEU A 218 10.48 -1.69 5.30
N LEU A 219 10.58 -0.91 6.37
CA LEU A 219 11.03 -1.41 7.67
C LEU A 219 10.02 -2.41 8.26
N ALA A 220 8.73 -2.11 8.23
CA ALA A 220 7.69 -3.04 8.66
C ALA A 220 7.67 -4.33 7.81
N TRP A 221 7.89 -4.23 6.49
CA TRP A 221 8.09 -5.39 5.62
C TRP A 221 9.26 -6.25 6.07
N THR A 222 10.39 -5.61 6.35
CA THR A 222 11.62 -6.27 6.77
C THR A 222 11.40 -7.03 8.07
N GLU A 223 10.72 -6.43 9.05
CA GLU A 223 10.35 -7.09 10.31
C GLU A 223 9.47 -8.33 10.09
N MET A 224 8.45 -8.22 9.23
CA MET A 224 7.54 -9.32 8.91
C MET A 224 8.27 -10.49 8.22
N ALA A 225 9.08 -10.18 7.21
CA ALA A 225 9.86 -11.18 6.49
C ALA A 225 10.96 -11.80 7.37
N ALA A 226 11.60 -11.03 8.25
CA ALA A 226 12.59 -11.53 9.21
C ALA A 226 11.97 -12.52 10.23
N ALA A 227 10.69 -12.36 10.58
CA ALA A 227 9.96 -13.35 11.38
C ALA A 227 9.66 -14.66 10.60
N GLY A 228 9.96 -14.68 9.30
CA GLY A 228 9.70 -15.81 8.40
C GLY A 228 8.24 -15.93 7.99
N LEU A 229 7.50 -14.81 7.96
CA LEU A 229 6.17 -14.73 7.35
C LEU A 229 6.33 -14.35 5.87
N PRO A 230 5.66 -15.03 4.93
CA PRO A 230 5.47 -14.50 3.59
C PRO A 230 4.81 -13.13 3.67
N ALA A 231 5.53 -12.09 3.24
CA ALA A 231 5.15 -10.70 3.43
C ALA A 231 5.07 -9.95 2.09
N ALA A 232 3.92 -9.33 1.83
CA ALA A 232 3.70 -8.49 0.66
C ALA A 232 4.08 -7.02 0.96
N LEU A 233 5.09 -6.51 0.26
CA LEU A 233 5.57 -5.12 0.40
C LEU A 233 4.57 -4.14 -0.22
N HIS A 234 4.01 -3.24 0.58
CA HIS A 234 3.04 -2.26 0.08
C HIS A 234 3.69 -1.11 -0.71
N VAL A 235 3.70 -1.15 -2.04
CA VAL A 235 4.38 -0.16 -2.89
C VAL A 235 3.55 1.11 -3.12
N ASN A 236 3.33 1.89 -2.07
CA ASN A 236 2.61 3.17 -2.16
C ASN A 236 3.50 4.27 -2.79
N GLY A 237 2.91 5.19 -3.54
CA GLY A 237 3.67 6.25 -4.23
C GLY A 237 2.78 7.43 -4.63
N ARG A 238 3.37 8.64 -4.61
CA ARG A 238 2.71 9.88 -5.04
C ARG A 238 3.16 10.30 -6.43
N THR A 239 4.44 10.11 -6.73
CA THR A 239 5.07 10.52 -8.00
C THR A 239 5.55 9.28 -8.78
N GLN A 240 5.80 9.44 -10.07
CA GLN A 240 6.44 8.40 -10.89
C GLN A 240 7.85 8.02 -10.37
N HIS A 241 8.54 8.99 -9.76
CA HIS A 241 9.84 8.75 -9.14
C HIS A 241 9.76 7.80 -7.94
N ASP A 242 8.66 7.84 -7.17
CA ASP A 242 8.44 6.91 -6.06
C ASP A 242 8.38 5.46 -6.56
N TYR A 243 7.65 5.21 -7.66
CA TYR A 243 7.58 3.89 -8.29
C TYR A 243 8.91 3.47 -8.91
N SER A 244 9.66 4.43 -9.45
CA SER A 244 11.01 4.16 -9.97
C SER A 244 11.96 3.67 -8.88
N ARG A 245 11.93 4.32 -7.71
CA ARG A 245 12.72 3.89 -6.55
C ARG A 245 12.28 2.56 -5.96
N TRP A 246 10.98 2.27 -5.95
CA TRP A 246 10.51 0.94 -5.60
C TRP A 246 11.03 -0.11 -6.57
N ALA A 247 10.97 0.14 -7.88
CA ALA A 247 11.47 -0.78 -8.89
C ALA A 247 12.98 -1.06 -8.73
N GLU A 248 13.79 -0.02 -8.51
CA GLU A 248 15.23 -0.14 -8.24
C GLU A 248 15.49 -1.01 -6.99
N LEU A 249 14.80 -0.71 -5.89
CA LEU A 249 14.91 -1.49 -4.67
C LEU A 249 14.56 -2.97 -4.88
N ILE A 250 13.47 -3.25 -5.59
CA ILE A 250 12.96 -4.60 -5.80
C ILE A 250 13.85 -5.38 -6.79
N ALA A 251 14.43 -4.70 -7.77
CA ALA A 251 15.43 -5.28 -8.67
C ALA A 251 16.69 -5.68 -7.90
N ASP A 252 17.16 -4.83 -6.98
CA ASP A 252 18.34 -5.08 -6.15
C ASP A 252 18.10 -6.07 -5.00
N ARG A 253 16.84 -6.35 -4.67
CA ARG A 253 16.42 -7.21 -3.55
C ARG A 253 15.55 -8.37 -4.04
N PRO A 254 16.17 -9.46 -4.56
CA PRO A 254 15.42 -10.61 -5.04
C PRO A 254 14.54 -11.26 -3.95
N GLU A 255 14.86 -11.06 -2.67
CA GLU A 255 14.04 -11.49 -1.53
C GLU A 255 12.64 -10.83 -1.46
N ILE A 256 12.41 -9.72 -2.19
CA ILE A 256 11.09 -9.10 -2.31
C ILE A 256 10.34 -9.76 -3.47
N GLU A 257 9.48 -10.74 -3.17
CA GLU A 257 8.78 -11.53 -4.21
C GLU A 257 7.30 -11.14 -4.38
N ILE A 258 6.73 -10.50 -3.36
CA ILE A 258 5.29 -10.21 -3.27
C ILE A 258 5.11 -8.73 -2.98
N LEU A 259 4.29 -8.07 -3.80
CA LEU A 259 3.89 -6.69 -3.62
C LEU A 259 2.44 -6.61 -3.13
N ALA A 260 2.12 -5.55 -2.40
CA ALA A 260 0.76 -5.18 -2.04
C ALA A 260 0.41 -3.79 -2.56
N PHE A 261 -0.87 -3.58 -2.90
CA PHE A 261 -1.38 -2.26 -3.23
C PHE A 261 -2.85 -2.10 -2.86
N GLU A 262 -3.25 -0.90 -2.51
CA GLU A 262 -4.60 -0.57 -2.04
C GLU A 262 -5.25 0.46 -2.97
N PHE A 263 -6.45 0.12 -3.47
CA PHE A 263 -7.25 0.96 -4.36
C PHE A 263 -8.61 1.34 -3.75
N ALA A 264 -8.93 0.95 -2.52
CA ALA A 264 -10.23 1.28 -1.92
C ALA A 264 -10.28 2.74 -1.40
N THR A 265 -9.13 3.42 -1.25
CA THR A 265 -9.05 4.83 -0.86
C THR A 265 -8.79 5.77 -2.05
N GLY A 266 -8.11 6.91 -1.82
CA GLY A 266 -7.87 7.96 -2.81
C GLY A 266 -7.25 7.46 -4.12
N CYS A 267 -6.40 6.43 -4.06
CA CYS A 267 -5.75 5.82 -5.23
C CYS A 267 -6.73 5.17 -6.22
N GLY A 268 -7.94 4.79 -5.78
CA GLY A 268 -8.95 4.16 -6.64
C GLY A 268 -9.92 5.11 -7.35
N ARG A 269 -9.82 6.42 -7.08
CA ARG A 269 -10.83 7.41 -7.50
C ARG A 269 -10.55 7.97 -8.90
N GLY A 270 -11.59 8.00 -9.74
CA GLY A 270 -11.53 8.60 -11.07
C GLY A 270 -10.39 8.04 -11.93
N GLU A 271 -9.70 8.92 -12.65
CA GLU A 271 -8.57 8.60 -13.53
C GLU A 271 -7.30 8.21 -12.74
N ARG A 272 -7.24 8.49 -11.43
CA ARG A 272 -6.04 8.24 -10.62
C ARG A 272 -5.72 6.75 -10.50
N ILE A 273 -6.74 5.89 -10.53
CA ILE A 273 -6.53 4.44 -10.55
C ILE A 273 -5.79 3.98 -11.80
N ASP A 274 -6.06 4.57 -12.97
CA ASP A 274 -5.44 4.19 -14.23
C ASP A 274 -3.96 4.57 -14.20
N TRP A 275 -3.64 5.75 -13.63
CA TRP A 275 -2.27 6.16 -13.38
C TRP A 275 -1.53 5.18 -12.47
N HIS A 276 -2.07 4.86 -11.28
CA HIS A 276 -1.42 3.92 -10.37
C HIS A 276 -1.24 2.53 -10.98
N VAL A 277 -2.20 2.04 -11.77
CA VAL A 277 -2.07 0.76 -12.47
C VAL A 277 -0.95 0.81 -13.51
N ALA A 278 -0.87 1.88 -14.31
CA ALA A 278 0.21 2.06 -15.27
C ALA A 278 1.59 2.09 -14.58
N GLU A 279 1.71 2.78 -13.45
CA GLU A 279 2.95 2.81 -12.66
C GLU A 279 3.31 1.44 -12.06
N LEU A 280 2.33 0.66 -11.59
CA LEU A 280 2.56 -0.71 -11.11
C LEU A 280 2.99 -1.66 -12.22
N CYS A 281 2.39 -1.56 -13.41
CA CYS A 281 2.79 -2.33 -14.59
C CYS A 281 4.22 -1.97 -15.02
N ALA A 282 4.53 -0.67 -15.10
CA ALA A 282 5.87 -0.20 -15.43
C ALA A 282 6.92 -0.61 -14.39
N LEU A 283 6.55 -0.64 -13.10
CA LEU A 283 7.40 -1.17 -12.04
C LEU A 283 7.70 -2.65 -12.26
N ALA A 284 6.69 -3.49 -12.50
CA ALA A 284 6.89 -4.92 -12.75
C ALA A 284 7.77 -5.18 -13.97
N ASP A 285 7.50 -4.47 -15.08
CA ASP A 285 8.29 -4.58 -16.33
C ASP A 285 9.75 -4.17 -16.11
N ARG A 286 10.00 -3.12 -15.32
CA ARG A 286 11.35 -2.64 -15.01
C ARG A 286 12.14 -3.60 -14.13
N VAL A 287 11.49 -4.22 -13.14
CA VAL A 287 12.14 -5.24 -12.30
C VAL A 287 12.51 -6.46 -13.15
N GLY A 288 11.71 -6.81 -14.17
CA GLY A 288 12.08 -7.78 -15.19
C GLY A 288 12.15 -9.24 -14.69
N ARG A 289 11.51 -9.55 -13.55
CA ARG A 289 11.38 -10.91 -13.01
C ARG A 289 9.95 -11.17 -12.53
N PRO A 290 9.54 -12.44 -12.38
CA PRO A 290 8.23 -12.79 -11.83
C PRO A 290 8.02 -12.17 -10.45
N LEU A 291 6.91 -11.44 -10.29
CA LEU A 291 6.43 -10.89 -9.03
C LEU A 291 4.98 -11.28 -8.81
N ALA A 292 4.61 -11.51 -7.56
CA ALA A 292 3.21 -11.63 -7.15
C ALA A 292 2.68 -10.27 -6.67
N LEU A 293 1.39 -10.03 -6.88
CA LEU A 293 0.71 -8.81 -6.44
C LEU A 293 -0.57 -9.15 -5.67
N VAL A 294 -0.71 -8.59 -4.48
CA VAL A 294 -1.95 -8.62 -3.69
C VAL A 294 -2.58 -7.24 -3.69
N ILE A 295 -3.74 -7.12 -4.32
CA ILE A 295 -4.50 -5.87 -4.35
C ILE A 295 -5.67 -5.91 -3.38
N ARG A 296 -5.96 -4.79 -2.73
CA ARG A 296 -7.22 -4.58 -1.99
C ARG A 296 -8.04 -3.52 -2.70
N GLY A 297 -9.25 -3.89 -3.12
CA GLY A 297 -10.05 -3.04 -4.01
C GLY A 297 -9.51 -3.01 -5.44
N GLY A 298 -10.11 -2.18 -6.30
CA GLY A 298 -9.63 -2.00 -7.68
C GLY A 298 -9.81 -3.22 -8.60
N GLY A 299 -10.65 -4.20 -8.23
CA GLY A 299 -10.78 -5.48 -8.94
C GLY A 299 -11.07 -5.38 -10.44
N ARG A 300 -11.66 -4.27 -10.92
CA ARG A 300 -11.84 -3.97 -12.35
C ARG A 300 -10.53 -3.91 -13.15
N LYS A 301 -9.39 -3.82 -12.47
CA LYS A 301 -8.04 -3.72 -13.04
C LYS A 301 -7.26 -5.04 -13.03
N LEU A 302 -7.87 -6.12 -12.52
CA LEU A 302 -7.23 -7.44 -12.45
C LEU A 302 -6.68 -7.92 -13.79
N ALA A 303 -7.45 -7.79 -14.87
CA ALA A 303 -7.03 -8.27 -16.19
C ALA A 303 -5.83 -7.52 -16.77
N GLU A 304 -5.66 -6.25 -16.39
CA GLU A 304 -4.53 -5.42 -16.79
C GLU A 304 -3.28 -5.81 -15.99
N LEU A 305 -3.39 -5.87 -14.66
CA LEU A 305 -2.29 -6.25 -13.77
C LEU A 305 -1.76 -7.66 -14.04
N ARG A 306 -2.63 -8.63 -14.34
CA ARG A 306 -2.24 -10.03 -14.64
C ARG A 306 -1.39 -10.21 -15.89
N ARG A 307 -1.26 -9.18 -16.74
CA ARG A 307 -0.36 -9.23 -17.90
C ARG A 307 1.10 -8.98 -17.53
N HIS A 308 1.33 -8.36 -16.37
CA HIS A 308 2.66 -7.91 -15.93
C HIS A 308 3.13 -8.66 -14.68
N PHE A 309 2.21 -9.14 -13.85
CA PHE A 309 2.52 -9.91 -12.64
C PHE A 309 2.28 -11.41 -12.86
N ALA A 310 3.15 -12.24 -12.32
CA ALA A 310 3.05 -13.70 -12.44
C ALA A 310 1.84 -14.27 -11.70
N GLN A 311 1.44 -13.61 -10.61
CA GLN A 311 0.25 -13.94 -9.83
C GLN A 311 -0.39 -12.65 -9.34
N VAL A 312 -1.72 -12.56 -9.42
CA VAL A 312 -2.49 -11.44 -8.85
C VAL A 312 -3.66 -11.97 -8.03
N SER A 313 -3.68 -11.60 -6.75
CA SER A 313 -4.75 -11.93 -5.81
C SER A 313 -5.45 -10.65 -5.34
N LEU A 314 -6.78 -10.64 -5.43
CA LEU A 314 -7.66 -9.58 -4.93
C LEU A 314 -8.20 -9.97 -3.56
N ILE A 315 -7.93 -9.13 -2.56
CA ILE A 315 -8.68 -9.09 -1.30
C ILE A 315 -9.98 -8.32 -1.58
N GLU A 316 -11.07 -9.08 -1.67
CA GLU A 316 -12.40 -8.60 -2.03
C GLU A 316 -13.14 -8.15 -0.77
N THR A 317 -13.53 -6.87 -0.68
CA THR A 317 -14.11 -6.26 0.53
C THR A 317 -15.57 -5.82 0.37
N GLU A 318 -16.09 -5.73 -0.85
CA GLU A 318 -17.46 -5.28 -1.08
C GLU A 318 -18.48 -6.32 -0.62
N ALA A 319 -18.26 -7.63 -0.83
CA ALA A 319 -19.21 -8.64 -0.40
C ALA A 319 -19.52 -8.52 1.09
N PHE A 320 -18.50 -8.45 1.94
CA PHE A 320 -18.70 -8.31 3.39
C PHE A 320 -19.32 -6.95 3.75
N SER A 321 -18.73 -5.84 3.29
CA SER A 321 -19.17 -4.48 3.65
C SER A 321 -20.59 -4.14 3.18
N ARG A 322 -21.05 -4.76 2.08
CA ARG A 322 -22.41 -4.62 1.55
C ARG A 322 -23.37 -5.55 2.29
N THR A 323 -22.95 -6.76 2.64
CA THR A 323 -23.75 -7.70 3.42
C THR A 323 -24.12 -7.13 4.80
N ILE A 324 -23.17 -6.54 5.54
CA ILE A 324 -23.45 -5.92 6.85
C ILE A 324 -24.46 -4.76 6.75
N ARG A 325 -24.57 -4.14 5.57
CA ARG A 325 -25.57 -3.10 5.24
C ARG A 325 -26.84 -3.68 4.63
N ARG A 326 -27.05 -4.99 4.74
CA ARG A 326 -28.17 -5.75 4.20
C ARG A 326 -28.43 -5.43 2.73
N ARG A 327 -27.36 -5.53 1.93
CA ARG A 327 -27.40 -5.42 0.47
C ARG A 327 -27.13 -6.76 -0.17
N ARG A 328 -27.89 -7.07 -1.22
CA ARG A 328 -27.70 -8.27 -2.04
C ARG A 328 -27.10 -7.90 -3.38
N ALA A 329 -26.12 -8.70 -3.80
CA ALA A 329 -25.49 -8.60 -5.10
C ALA A 329 -26.39 -9.24 -6.17
N HIS A 330 -26.42 -8.62 -7.35
CA HIS A 330 -27.03 -9.14 -8.57
C HIS A 330 -26.14 -8.81 -9.77
N LEU A 331 -26.05 -9.70 -10.75
CA LEU A 331 -25.34 -9.44 -12.00
C LEU A 331 -26.29 -8.77 -12.99
N THR A 332 -25.80 -7.75 -13.69
CA THR A 332 -26.46 -7.23 -14.88
C THR A 332 -26.24 -8.16 -16.07
N GLU A 333 -26.99 -7.98 -17.15
CA GLU A 333 -26.75 -8.66 -18.44
C GLU A 333 -25.31 -8.47 -18.94
N SER A 334 -24.72 -7.31 -18.65
CA SER A 334 -23.31 -6.99 -18.95
C SER A 334 -22.29 -7.61 -17.97
N GLY A 335 -22.72 -8.49 -17.05
CA GLY A 335 -21.86 -9.16 -16.09
C GLY A 335 -21.34 -8.28 -14.93
N ARG A 336 -21.86 -7.05 -14.78
CA ARG A 336 -21.45 -6.14 -13.70
C ARG A 336 -22.26 -6.39 -12.44
N VAL A 337 -21.61 -6.29 -11.28
CA VAL A 337 -22.28 -6.38 -9.98
C VAL A 337 -23.05 -5.10 -9.68
N LYS A 338 -24.33 -5.25 -9.32
CA LYS A 338 -25.16 -4.20 -8.72
C LYS A 338 -25.65 -4.64 -7.34
N TRP A 339 -25.92 -3.66 -6.48
CA TRP A 339 -26.30 -3.86 -5.09
C TRP A 339 -27.70 -3.33 -4.82
N THR A 340 -28.62 -4.18 -4.38
CA THR A 340 -30.00 -3.82 -4.01
C THR A 340 -30.21 -3.92 -2.51
N LYS A 341 -31.21 -3.23 -1.96
CA LYS A 341 -31.60 -3.40 -0.55
C LYS A 341 -32.20 -4.79 -0.37
N TYR A 342 -31.80 -5.49 0.69
CA TYR A 342 -32.31 -6.81 1.06
C TYR A 342 -32.68 -6.80 2.55
N PRO A 343 -33.81 -6.18 2.92
CA PRO A 343 -34.17 -5.98 4.32
C PRO A 343 -34.28 -7.30 5.09
N THR A 344 -33.55 -7.34 6.20
CA THR A 344 -33.49 -8.35 7.26
C THR A 344 -34.60 -8.21 8.32
N PRO A 345 -35.31 -9.21 8.89
CA PRO A 345 -35.86 -9.03 10.24
C PRO A 345 -34.77 -8.61 11.23
N LYS A 346 -35.16 -7.87 12.28
CA LYS A 346 -34.22 -7.45 13.32
C LYS A 346 -33.57 -8.69 13.97
N GLY A 347 -32.25 -8.70 14.05
CA GLY A 347 -31.49 -9.83 14.60
C GLY A 347 -31.32 -11.02 13.65
N ALA A 348 -31.95 -11.04 12.47
CA ALA A 348 -31.79 -12.13 11.53
C ALA A 348 -30.33 -12.24 11.05
N PRO A 349 -29.76 -13.46 11.02
CA PRO A 349 -28.40 -13.71 10.55
C PRO A 349 -28.21 -13.26 9.09
N ILE A 350 -26.97 -12.93 8.72
CA ILE A 350 -26.60 -12.53 7.36
C ILE A 350 -25.71 -13.56 6.66
N ASP A 351 -25.60 -14.78 7.19
CA ASP A 351 -24.73 -15.84 6.69
C ASP A 351 -25.02 -16.21 5.22
N ASP A 352 -26.27 -16.55 4.89
CA ASP A 352 -26.67 -16.89 3.52
C ASP A 352 -26.47 -15.72 2.55
N LEU A 353 -26.71 -14.49 3.03
CA LEU A 353 -26.51 -13.28 2.23
C LEU A 353 -25.02 -13.07 1.94
N LEU A 354 -24.14 -13.32 2.92
CA LEU A 354 -22.70 -13.24 2.73
C LEU A 354 -22.22 -14.27 1.71
N ALA A 355 -22.62 -15.53 1.89
CA ALA A 355 -22.27 -16.62 0.98
C ALA A 355 -22.73 -16.32 -0.46
N HIS A 356 -23.99 -15.87 -0.63
CA HIS A 356 -24.52 -15.42 -1.93
C HIS A 356 -23.67 -14.30 -2.53
N ASN A 357 -23.34 -13.26 -1.74
CA ASN A 357 -22.60 -12.11 -2.22
C ASN A 357 -21.16 -12.48 -2.62
N ILE A 358 -20.47 -13.32 -1.84
CA ILE A 358 -19.11 -13.78 -2.15
C ILE A 358 -19.11 -14.57 -3.46
N ALA A 359 -20.02 -15.54 -3.59
CA ALA A 359 -20.12 -16.38 -4.79
C ALA A 359 -20.38 -15.54 -6.05
N LEU A 360 -21.30 -14.58 -5.97
CA LEU A 360 -21.66 -13.74 -7.11
C LEU A 360 -20.55 -12.75 -7.50
N VAL A 361 -19.90 -12.13 -6.52
CA VAL A 361 -18.78 -11.20 -6.79
C VAL A 361 -17.60 -11.96 -7.40
N ARG A 362 -17.26 -13.14 -6.87
CA ARG A 362 -16.24 -14.03 -7.45
C ARG A 362 -16.54 -14.34 -8.92
N ALA A 363 -17.75 -14.81 -9.21
CA ALA A 363 -18.18 -15.14 -10.58
C ALA A 363 -18.10 -13.94 -11.54
N SER A 364 -18.34 -12.71 -11.05
CA SER A 364 -18.26 -11.49 -11.88
C SER A 364 -16.85 -11.21 -12.40
N TYR A 365 -15.83 -11.45 -11.56
CA TYR A 365 -14.43 -11.25 -11.91
C TYR A 365 -13.89 -12.39 -12.79
N GLU A 366 -14.35 -13.61 -12.56
CA GLU A 366 -14.00 -14.77 -13.40
C GLU A 366 -14.61 -14.68 -14.79
N THR A 367 -15.86 -14.23 -14.91
CA THR A 367 -16.53 -14.03 -16.20
C THR A 367 -15.90 -12.90 -17.00
N SER A 368 -15.52 -11.81 -16.31
CA SER A 368 -14.81 -10.68 -16.93
C SER A 368 -13.38 -11.01 -17.39
N ALA A 369 -12.82 -12.14 -16.93
CA ALA A 369 -11.48 -12.59 -17.29
C ALA A 369 -11.44 -13.41 -18.60
N LYS A 370 -12.59 -13.82 -19.17
CA LYS A 370 -12.62 -14.48 -20.49
C LYS A 370 -12.30 -13.45 -21.58
N PRO A 371 -11.25 -13.65 -22.39
CA PRO A 371 -10.96 -12.73 -23.49
C PRO A 371 -12.10 -12.77 -24.51
N PRO A 372 -12.57 -11.61 -25.02
CA PRO A 372 -13.41 -11.63 -26.21
C PRO A 372 -12.63 -12.29 -27.35
N LEU A 373 -13.28 -13.22 -28.07
CA LEU A 373 -12.77 -13.82 -29.30
C LEU A 373 -12.22 -12.70 -30.20
N ARG A 374 -10.92 -12.72 -30.44
CA ARG A 374 -10.24 -11.72 -31.27
C ARG A 374 -10.67 -11.88 -32.72
N LEU A 375 -11.66 -11.11 -33.16
CA LEU A 375 -11.77 -10.74 -34.57
C LEU A 375 -10.72 -9.67 -34.85
N ARG A 376 -9.90 -9.91 -35.88
CA ARG A 376 -8.72 -9.12 -36.27
C ARG A 376 -8.99 -7.60 -36.30
N PRO A 377 -8.00 -6.75 -35.94
CA PRO A 377 -8.20 -5.30 -35.96
C PRO A 377 -8.04 -4.74 -37.39
N PRO A 378 -8.79 -3.68 -37.77
CA PRO A 378 -8.38 -2.83 -38.87
C PRO A 378 -7.21 -1.94 -38.42
N THR A 379 -6.19 -1.91 -39.25
CA THR A 379 -4.99 -1.06 -39.15
C THR A 379 -5.34 0.40 -38.86
N ARG A 380 -4.84 0.94 -37.74
CA ARG A 380 -4.88 2.38 -37.46
C ARG A 380 -3.45 2.94 -37.47
N ARG A 381 -3.21 3.82 -38.43
CA ARG A 381 -1.92 4.51 -38.69
C ARG A 381 -1.49 5.32 -37.45
N LEU A 382 -0.27 5.06 -36.99
CA LEU A 382 0.48 5.91 -36.07
C LEU A 382 0.75 7.27 -36.73
N ARG A 383 0.28 8.35 -36.10
CA ARG A 383 0.72 9.71 -36.41
C ARG A 383 2.06 9.93 -35.69
N ARG A 384 3.16 9.88 -36.47
CA ARG A 384 4.47 10.38 -36.06
C ARG A 384 4.36 11.88 -35.75
N ALA A 385 4.86 12.31 -34.60
CA ALA A 385 5.42 13.64 -34.45
C ALA A 385 6.95 13.47 -34.41
N ALA A 386 7.61 14.08 -35.38
CA ALA A 386 9.06 14.20 -35.43
C ALA A 386 9.49 15.31 -34.47
N HIS A 387 10.55 15.09 -33.69
CA HIS A 387 11.71 15.98 -33.67
C HIS A 387 12.90 15.27 -32.99
N ARG A 388 14.03 15.34 -33.69
CA ARG A 388 15.37 14.91 -33.29
C ARG A 388 16.10 16.07 -32.58
N ASP A 389 17.27 15.70 -32.05
CA ASP A 389 18.44 16.50 -31.68
C ASP A 389 18.50 16.89 -30.19
N GLY A 390 19.55 16.62 -29.42
CA GLY A 390 20.82 15.95 -29.70
C GLY A 390 21.54 15.68 -28.37
N GLU A 391 22.34 14.62 -28.32
CA GLU A 391 23.27 14.37 -27.22
C GLU A 391 24.44 15.37 -27.25
N PRO A 392 25.15 15.51 -26.11
CA PRO A 392 26.50 14.96 -26.13
C PRO A 392 26.86 14.11 -24.89
N VAL A 393 27.42 12.94 -25.23
CA VAL A 393 28.32 12.04 -24.50
C VAL A 393 29.47 12.77 -23.78
N GLN A 394 29.77 12.41 -22.52
CA GLN A 394 31.11 11.94 -22.01
C GLN A 394 31.24 12.03 -20.46
N PRO A 395 32.17 11.26 -19.84
CA PRO A 395 31.94 10.49 -18.60
C PRO A 395 32.76 10.94 -17.38
N GLY A 396 32.38 10.45 -16.19
CA GLY A 396 33.21 10.45 -14.97
C GLY A 396 32.77 9.28 -14.08
N LEU A 397 33.43 8.11 -14.09
CA LEU A 397 34.72 7.80 -13.45
C LEU A 397 34.66 7.97 -11.92
N LEU A 398 34.16 6.93 -11.23
CA LEU A 398 34.72 6.34 -10.00
C LEU A 398 33.87 5.12 -9.58
N ARG A 399 34.16 3.97 -10.20
CA ARG A 399 34.00 2.65 -9.57
C ARG A 399 35.26 2.41 -8.75
N GLN A 400 35.10 2.18 -7.45
CA GLN A 400 35.78 1.15 -6.67
C GLN A 400 35.62 1.50 -5.20
N LEU A 401 34.86 0.67 -4.49
CA LEU A 401 35.25 0.10 -3.19
C LEU A 401 34.26 -1.04 -2.91
N HIS A 402 34.69 -2.25 -3.28
CA HIS A 402 34.16 -3.47 -2.69
C HIS A 402 34.55 -3.50 -1.22
N LEU A 403 33.56 -3.63 -0.34
CA LEU A 403 33.76 -4.20 0.98
C LEU A 403 32.73 -5.32 1.14
N SER A 404 33.26 -6.54 1.04
CA SER A 404 32.68 -7.78 1.53
C SER A 404 32.40 -7.64 3.03
N GLY A 405 31.13 -7.82 3.40
CA GLY A 405 30.69 -7.89 4.79
C GLY A 405 29.66 -8.99 4.92
N GLU A 406 30.10 -10.10 5.53
CA GLU A 406 29.30 -11.29 5.78
C GLU A 406 28.09 -11.03 6.69
N THR A 407 27.14 -11.93 6.52
CA THR A 407 25.86 -12.14 7.19
C THR A 407 25.90 -12.11 8.72
N ARG A 408 25.02 -11.30 9.31
CA ARG A 408 24.07 -11.57 10.41
C ARG A 408 23.83 -10.27 11.18
N GLY A 409 22.77 -9.56 10.83
CA GLY A 409 22.27 -8.44 11.60
C GLY A 409 20.81 -8.70 11.95
N VAL A 410 20.53 -8.90 13.24
CA VAL A 410 19.20 -8.68 13.78
C VAL A 410 18.77 -7.26 13.37
N ALA A 411 17.54 -7.10 12.89
CA ALA A 411 17.02 -5.78 12.52
C ALA A 411 17.21 -4.83 13.72
N PRO A 412 17.92 -3.69 13.56
CA PRO A 412 17.97 -2.72 14.64
C PRO A 412 16.54 -2.24 14.90
N GLU A 413 16.09 -2.37 16.15
CA GLU A 413 14.83 -1.77 16.57
C GLU A 413 14.86 -0.25 16.24
N PRO A 414 13.75 0.34 15.75
CA PRO A 414 13.67 1.77 15.54
C PRO A 414 14.08 2.53 16.82
N GLN A 415 15.11 3.36 16.73
CA GLN A 415 15.59 4.13 17.88
C GLN A 415 14.56 5.20 18.24
N GLY A 416 13.86 5.01 19.37
CA GLY A 416 12.97 6.02 19.96
C GLY A 416 11.79 6.39 19.06
N VAL A 417 10.88 5.45 18.83
CA VAL A 417 9.63 5.66 18.08
C VAL A 417 8.93 6.93 18.55
N VAL A 418 8.66 7.83 17.62
CA VAL A 418 7.98 9.09 17.92
C VAL A 418 6.48 8.86 17.71
N ALA A 419 5.72 8.83 18.81
CA ALA A 419 4.28 8.67 18.74
C ALA A 419 3.65 9.75 17.84
N ALA A 420 2.65 9.36 17.05
CA ALA A 420 1.83 10.35 16.36
C ALA A 420 1.05 11.15 17.43
N THR A 421 1.01 12.46 17.27
CA THR A 421 0.11 13.34 18.00
C THR A 421 -1.32 12.85 17.76
N LYS A 422 -2.03 12.55 18.85
CA LYS A 422 -3.44 12.17 18.78
C LYS A 422 -4.24 13.35 18.18
N PRO A 423 -5.13 13.09 17.19
CA PRO A 423 -5.97 14.13 16.59
C PRO A 423 -6.86 14.84 17.61
#